data_AF-A0A952DDF1-F1
#
_entry.id   AF-A0A952DDF1-F1
#
_cell.length_a   1.000
_cell.length_b   1.000
_cell.length_c   1.000
_cell.angle_alpha   90.00
_cell.angle_beta   90.00
_cell.angle_gamma   90.00
#
_symmetry.space_group_name_H-M   'P 1'
#
loop_
_entity.id
_entity.type
_entity.pdbx_description
1 polymer ?
#
loop_
_entity_poly.entity_id
_entity_poly.type
_entity_poly.pdbx_seq_one_letter_code
_entity_poly.pdbx_strand_id
1 'polypeptide(L)'
;IQYYNNAIQINPLMIEAHYGLAYYLQENGKPDDAVKIYTDLLSIDPTNAVACHNIGYIFLFFKNDPTAAIQWFNRSASLNPKVANTYYHRGYAYEVLKDYVKARENYNLAIEIAEGNFPLASQRLEQILNK
;
A
#
# COMPACT_ATOMS: atom_id res chain seq x y z
N ILE A 1 -18.26 -4.68 -10.62
CA ILE A 1 -18.28 -5.99 -9.90
C ILE A 1 -18.58 -7.16 -10.85
N GLN A 2 -19.78 -7.22 -11.48
CA GLN A 2 -20.18 -8.37 -12.31
C GLN A 2 -19.19 -8.69 -13.44
N TYR A 3 -18.63 -7.66 -14.10
CA TYR A 3 -17.57 -7.83 -15.09
C TYR A 3 -16.34 -8.57 -14.54
N TYR A 4 -15.81 -8.15 -13.38
CA TYR A 4 -14.65 -8.79 -12.75
C TYR A 4 -14.97 -10.21 -12.29
N ASN A 5 -16.14 -10.44 -11.71
CA ASN A 5 -16.56 -11.77 -11.28
C ASN A 5 -16.68 -12.73 -12.47
N ASN A 6 -17.26 -12.29 -13.59
CA ASN A 6 -17.33 -13.09 -14.81
C ASN A 6 -15.93 -13.41 -15.35
N ALA A 7 -15.02 -12.42 -15.34
CA ALA A 7 -13.64 -12.62 -15.78
C ALA A 7 -12.90 -13.65 -14.91
N ILE A 8 -13.07 -13.58 -13.58
CA ILE A 8 -12.50 -14.55 -12.62
C ILE A 8 -13.12 -15.94 -12.81
N GLN A 9 -14.42 -16.04 -13.10
CA GLN A 9 -15.06 -17.32 -13.40
C GLN A 9 -14.51 -17.98 -14.67
N ILE A 10 -14.24 -17.19 -15.70
CA ILE A 10 -13.67 -17.69 -16.97
C ILE A 10 -12.18 -18.01 -16.81
N ASN A 11 -11.43 -17.16 -16.12
CA ASN A 11 -10.02 -17.35 -15.83
C ASN A 11 -9.69 -17.00 -14.37
N PRO A 12 -9.66 -18.01 -13.48
CA PRO A 12 -9.36 -17.81 -12.05
C PRO A 12 -7.96 -17.29 -11.76
N LEU A 13 -7.04 -17.30 -12.72
CA LEU A 13 -5.66 -16.83 -12.55
C LEU A 13 -5.44 -15.42 -13.11
N MET A 14 -6.49 -14.75 -13.58
CA MET A 14 -6.39 -13.41 -14.18
C MET A 14 -6.12 -12.36 -13.09
N ILE A 15 -4.86 -11.94 -12.98
CA ILE A 15 -4.36 -10.99 -11.97
C ILE A 15 -5.11 -9.66 -12.06
N GLU A 16 -5.33 -9.15 -13.28
CA GLU A 16 -5.98 -7.86 -13.53
C GLU A 16 -7.43 -7.84 -13.04
N ALA A 17 -8.15 -8.95 -13.17
CA ALA A 17 -9.52 -9.07 -12.70
C ALA A 17 -9.60 -9.06 -11.17
N HIS A 18 -8.70 -9.79 -10.51
CA HIS A 18 -8.59 -9.78 -9.05
C HIS A 18 -8.23 -8.38 -8.54
N TYR A 19 -7.23 -7.75 -9.16
CA TYR A 19 -6.81 -6.40 -8.81
C TYR A 19 -7.96 -5.39 -8.95
N GLY A 20 -8.66 -5.41 -10.09
CA GLY A 20 -9.78 -4.51 -10.36
C GLY A 20 -10.96 -4.71 -9.40
N LEU A 21 -11.25 -5.96 -9.02
CA LEU A 21 -12.28 -6.27 -8.03
C LEU A 21 -11.88 -5.77 -6.64
N ALA A 22 -10.67 -6.07 -6.18
CA ALA A 22 -10.18 -5.66 -4.88
C ALA A 22 -10.15 -4.12 -4.75
N TYR A 23 -9.65 -3.43 -5.77
CA TYR A 23 -9.63 -1.97 -5.82
C TYR A 23 -11.05 -1.39 -5.76
N TYR A 24 -11.98 -1.94 -6.54
CA TYR A 24 -13.37 -1.52 -6.49
C TYR A 24 -13.96 -1.69 -5.07
N LEU A 25 -13.72 -2.83 -4.41
CA LEU A 25 -14.22 -3.10 -3.06
C LEU A 25 -13.66 -2.12 -2.04
N GLN A 26 -12.36 -1.79 -2.14
CA GLN A 26 -11.71 -0.79 -1.30
C GLN A 26 -12.41 0.57 -1.41
N GLU A 27 -12.59 1.07 -2.64
CA GLU A 27 -13.20 2.39 -2.90
C GLU A 27 -14.70 2.45 -2.54
N ASN A 28 -15.36 1.29 -2.37
CA ASN A 28 -16.77 1.21 -2.00
C ASN A 28 -16.97 0.82 -0.53
N GLY A 29 -15.98 1.06 0.33
CA GLY A 29 -16.12 0.90 1.77
C GLY A 29 -16.21 -0.57 2.24
N LYS A 30 -15.65 -1.50 1.45
CA LYS A 30 -15.57 -2.93 1.79
C LYS A 30 -14.11 -3.37 1.97
N PRO A 31 -13.38 -2.82 2.95
CA PRO A 31 -11.96 -3.06 3.12
C PRO A 31 -11.61 -4.53 3.42
N ASP A 32 -12.46 -5.25 4.16
CA ASP A 32 -12.21 -6.67 4.47
C ASP A 32 -12.34 -7.56 3.23
N ASP A 33 -13.36 -7.34 2.42
CA ASP A 33 -13.52 -8.05 1.14
C ASP A 33 -12.35 -7.72 0.20
N ALA A 34 -11.92 -6.45 0.14
CA ALA A 34 -10.77 -6.04 -0.66
C ALA A 34 -9.47 -6.74 -0.24
N VAL A 35 -9.19 -6.81 1.08
CA VAL A 35 -8.02 -7.53 1.61
C VAL A 35 -8.07 -9.01 1.22
N LYS A 36 -9.25 -9.64 1.29
CA LYS A 36 -9.41 -11.04 0.86
C LYS A 36 -9.02 -11.21 -0.60
N ILE A 37 -9.58 -10.40 -1.50
CA ILE A 37 -9.28 -10.51 -2.95
C ILE A 37 -7.82 -10.19 -3.26
N TYR A 38 -7.19 -9.21 -2.60
CA TYR A 38 -5.75 -8.97 -2.75
C TYR A 38 -4.90 -10.13 -2.23
N THR A 39 -5.34 -10.82 -1.17
CA THR A 39 -4.66 -12.00 -0.65
C THR A 39 -4.80 -13.21 -1.58
N ASP A 40 -5.97 -13.39 -2.20
CA ASP A 40 -6.19 -14.39 -3.24
C ASP A 40 -5.28 -14.11 -4.45
N LEU A 41 -5.16 -12.84 -4.87
CA LEU A 41 -4.20 -12.42 -5.91
C LEU A 41 -2.76 -12.78 -5.52
N LEU A 42 -2.34 -12.54 -4.28
CA LEU A 42 -1.00 -12.91 -3.81
C LEU A 42 -0.77 -14.42 -3.73
N SER A 43 -1.82 -15.24 -3.73
CA SER A 43 -1.70 -16.69 -3.86
C SER A 43 -1.44 -17.12 -5.31
N ILE A 44 -1.87 -16.30 -6.29
CA ILE A 44 -1.62 -16.48 -7.73
C ILE A 44 -0.25 -15.91 -8.13
N ASP A 45 0.06 -14.69 -7.68
CA ASP A 45 1.33 -13.99 -7.87
C ASP A 45 1.89 -13.50 -6.52
N PRO A 46 2.72 -14.31 -5.85
CA PRO A 46 3.32 -13.96 -4.56
C PRO A 46 4.26 -12.74 -4.58
N THR A 47 4.66 -12.31 -5.78
CA THR A 47 5.61 -11.22 -6.02
C THR A 47 4.92 -9.89 -6.35
N ASN A 48 3.58 -9.85 -6.29
CA ASN A 48 2.82 -8.65 -6.61
C ASN A 48 3.00 -7.54 -5.54
N ALA A 49 3.96 -6.64 -5.77
CA ALA A 49 4.27 -5.53 -4.85
C ALA A 49 3.09 -4.55 -4.69
N VAL A 50 2.25 -4.41 -5.73
CA VAL A 50 1.09 -3.50 -5.72
C VAL A 50 -0.01 -4.04 -4.82
N ALA A 51 -0.31 -5.34 -4.89
CA ALA A 51 -1.27 -5.97 -3.96
C ALA A 51 -0.79 -5.84 -2.50
N CYS A 52 0.50 -6.06 -2.23
CA CYS A 52 1.07 -5.83 -0.90
C CYS A 52 0.91 -4.37 -0.45
N HIS A 53 1.15 -3.40 -1.34
CA HIS A 53 0.97 -1.97 -1.05
C HIS A 53 -0.49 -1.67 -0.66
N ASN A 54 -1.44 -2.14 -1.46
CA ASN A 54 -2.86 -1.84 -1.25
C ASN A 54 -3.40 -2.50 0.02
N ILE A 55 -2.95 -3.71 0.37
CA ILE A 55 -3.29 -4.30 1.67
C ILE A 55 -2.75 -3.41 2.80
N GLY A 56 -1.49 -2.96 2.72
CA GLY A 56 -0.91 -2.04 3.69
C GLY A 56 -1.69 -0.73 3.82
N TYR A 57 -2.11 -0.15 2.70
CA TYR A 57 -2.97 1.03 2.64
C TYR A 57 -4.31 0.80 3.37
N ILE A 58 -4.94 -0.36 3.14
CA ILE A 58 -6.19 -0.73 3.81
C ILE A 58 -6.01 -0.80 5.33
N PHE A 59 -4.94 -1.47 5.79
CA PHE A 59 -4.66 -1.57 7.22
C PHE A 59 -4.43 -0.18 7.85
N LEU A 60 -3.72 0.71 7.16
CA LEU A 60 -3.41 2.03 7.68
C LEU A 60 -4.65 2.93 7.77
N PHE A 61 -5.43 3.04 6.68
CA PHE A 61 -6.47 4.06 6.56
C PHE A 61 -7.88 3.58 6.90
N PHE A 62 -8.17 2.28 6.77
CA PHE A 62 -9.51 1.74 7.04
C PHE A 62 -9.58 0.92 8.32
N LYS A 63 -8.48 0.26 8.70
CA LYS A 63 -8.41 -0.56 9.92
C LYS A 63 -7.74 0.13 11.10
N ASN A 64 -7.09 1.28 10.86
CA ASN A 64 -6.31 2.02 11.86
C ASN A 64 -5.25 1.13 12.56
N ASP A 65 -4.63 0.24 11.79
CA ASP A 65 -3.57 -0.66 12.25
C ASP A 65 -2.25 -0.35 11.51
N PRO A 66 -1.52 0.68 11.98
CA PRO A 66 -0.25 1.07 11.36
C PRO A 66 0.83 -0.02 11.49
N THR A 67 0.76 -0.88 12.50
CA THR A 67 1.74 -1.97 12.68
C THR A 67 1.60 -3.03 11.60
N ALA A 68 0.38 -3.49 11.32
CA ALA A 68 0.11 -4.38 10.21
C ALA A 68 0.43 -3.72 8.86
N ALA A 69 0.09 -2.44 8.70
CA ALA A 69 0.41 -1.69 7.49
C ALA A 69 1.91 -1.68 7.18
N ILE A 70 2.76 -1.44 8.19
CA ILE A 70 4.23 -1.46 8.05
C ILE A 70 4.73 -2.82 7.55
N GLN A 71 4.19 -3.94 8.05
CA GLN A 71 4.59 -5.26 7.58
C GLN A 71 4.31 -5.46 6.08
N TRP A 72 3.13 -5.02 5.62
CA TRP A 72 2.74 -5.08 4.21
C TRP A 72 3.56 -4.13 3.33
N PHE A 73 3.84 -2.91 3.80
CA PHE A 73 4.72 -2.00 3.08
C PHE A 73 6.17 -2.48 3.04
N ASN A 74 6.67 -3.16 4.08
CA ASN A 74 7.98 -3.80 4.05
C ASN A 74 8.04 -4.87 2.96
N ARG A 75 7.02 -5.73 2.86
CA ARG A 75 6.93 -6.72 1.79
C ARG A 75 6.86 -6.06 0.41
N SER A 76 6.02 -5.04 0.25
CA SER A 76 5.92 -4.26 -1.00
C SER A 76 7.27 -3.66 -1.41
N ALA A 77 7.98 -2.99 -0.49
CA ALA A 77 9.29 -2.40 -0.72
C ALA A 77 10.37 -3.45 -1.04
N SER A 78 10.32 -4.63 -0.43
CA SER A 78 11.25 -5.72 -0.74
C SER A 78 11.05 -6.30 -2.14
N LEU A 79 9.81 -6.31 -2.63
CA LEU A 79 9.45 -6.82 -3.96
C LEU A 79 9.70 -5.78 -5.05
N ASN A 80 9.41 -4.51 -4.77
CA ASN A 80 9.71 -3.40 -5.67
C ASN A 80 10.21 -2.17 -4.89
N PRO A 81 11.54 -1.95 -4.82
CA PRO A 81 12.13 -0.89 -4.02
C PRO A 81 12.02 0.50 -4.66
N LYS A 82 11.51 0.62 -5.89
CA LYS A 82 11.46 1.89 -6.64
C LYS A 82 10.09 2.58 -6.60
N VAL A 83 9.20 2.19 -5.68
CA VAL A 83 7.86 2.76 -5.57
C VAL A 83 7.83 3.80 -4.44
N ALA A 84 7.98 5.08 -4.78
CA ALA A 84 8.00 6.18 -3.81
C ALA A 84 6.77 6.17 -2.86
N ASN A 85 5.58 5.89 -3.39
CA ASN A 85 4.34 5.81 -2.60
C ASN A 85 4.41 4.79 -1.46
N THR A 86 5.11 3.66 -1.64
CA THR A 86 5.26 2.63 -0.60
C THR A 86 6.04 3.19 0.58
N TYR A 87 7.13 3.92 0.33
CA TYR A 87 7.92 4.56 1.39
C TYR A 87 7.16 5.71 2.03
N TYR A 88 6.44 6.52 1.25
CA TYR A 88 5.60 7.59 1.81
C TYR A 88 4.55 7.03 2.79
N HIS A 89 3.76 6.02 2.40
CA HIS A 89 2.75 5.45 3.30
C HIS A 89 3.37 4.71 4.49
N ARG A 90 4.52 4.06 4.31
CA ARG A 90 5.26 3.46 5.44
C ARG A 90 5.78 4.52 6.41
N GLY A 91 6.26 5.65 5.90
CA GLY A 91 6.67 6.80 6.70
C GLY A 91 5.49 7.38 7.49
N TYR A 92 4.32 7.49 6.86
CA TYR A 92 3.10 7.91 7.53
C TYR A 92 2.67 6.95 8.64
N ALA A 93 2.76 5.63 8.41
CA ALA A 93 2.48 4.64 9.43
C ALA A 93 3.43 4.76 10.65
N TYR A 94 4.72 4.99 10.42
CA TYR A 94 5.68 5.27 11.50
C TYR A 94 5.39 6.59 12.22
N GLU A 95 4.98 7.65 11.50
CA GLU A 95 4.58 8.93 12.08
C GLU A 95 3.37 8.77 13.03
N VAL A 96 2.35 8.00 12.61
CA VAL A 96 1.19 7.67 13.45
C VAL A 96 1.63 6.96 14.75
N LEU A 97 2.62 6.07 14.65
CA LEU A 97 3.23 5.40 15.81
C LEU A 97 4.23 6.27 16.59
N LYS A 98 4.43 7.53 16.19
CA LYS A 98 5.41 8.48 16.76
C LYS A 98 6.87 8.02 16.67
N ASP A 99 7.18 7.05 15.80
CA ASP A 99 8.56 6.70 15.45
C ASP A 99 9.05 7.70 14.38
N TYR A 100 9.34 8.92 14.84
CA TYR A 100 9.74 10.02 13.95
C TYR A 100 11.07 9.76 13.24
N VAL A 101 11.97 8.96 13.83
CA VAL A 101 13.23 8.60 13.18
C VAL A 101 12.94 7.82 11.91
N LYS A 102 12.17 6.73 11.99
CA LYS A 102 11.81 5.93 10.81
C LYS A 102 10.86 6.65 9.87
N ALA A 103 9.98 7.51 10.37
CA ALA A 103 9.12 8.32 9.53
C ALA A 103 9.95 9.22 8.59
N ARG A 104 10.93 9.96 9.13
CA ARG A 104 11.83 10.82 8.34
C ARG A 104 12.63 10.03 7.33
N GLU A 105 13.21 8.89 7.73
CA GLU A 105 13.97 8.01 6.82
C GLU A 105 13.12 7.62 5.61
N ASN A 106 11.88 7.22 5.86
CA ASN A 106 10.96 6.79 4.80
C ASN A 106 10.48 7.94 3.91
N TYR A 107 10.22 9.13 4.47
CA TYR A 107 9.89 10.29 3.66
C TYR A 107 11.07 10.73 2.78
N ASN A 108 12.30 10.74 3.31
CA ASN A 108 13.50 11.00 2.52
C ASN A 108 13.65 10.01 1.38
N LEU A 109 13.49 8.70 1.64
CA LEU A 109 13.54 7.68 0.60
C LEU A 109 12.46 7.89 -0.48
N ALA A 110 11.24 8.26 -0.08
CA ALA A 110 10.17 8.55 -1.05
C ALA A 110 10.53 9.75 -1.97
N ILE A 111 11.12 10.80 -1.40
CA ILE A 111 11.59 11.98 -2.14
C ILE A 111 12.74 11.62 -3.08
N GLU A 112 13.72 10.85 -2.60
CA GLU A 112 14.88 10.42 -3.38
C GLU A 112 14.46 9.57 -4.59
N ILE A 113 13.59 8.58 -4.39
CA ILE A 113 13.06 7.72 -5.46
C ILE A 113 12.28 8.54 -6.49
N ALA A 114 11.61 9.61 -6.06
CA ALA A 114 10.88 10.52 -6.94
C ALA A 114 11.75 11.65 -7.50
N GLU A 115 13.07 11.53 -7.42
CA GLU A 115 14.04 12.51 -7.93
C GLU A 115 13.81 13.93 -7.38
N GLY A 116 13.42 14.02 -6.11
CA GLY A 116 13.09 15.28 -5.43
C GLY A 116 11.65 15.74 -5.62
N ASN A 117 10.86 15.12 -6.50
CA ASN A 117 9.51 15.54 -6.86
C ASN A 117 8.42 14.76 -6.11
N PHE A 118 8.38 14.88 -4.77
CA PHE A 118 7.31 14.30 -3.94
C PHE A 118 6.80 15.29 -2.86
N PRO A 119 5.96 16.26 -3.22
CA PRO A 119 5.54 17.35 -2.32
C PRO A 119 4.91 16.88 -1.00
N LEU A 120 4.10 15.82 -1.05
CA LEU A 120 3.43 15.28 0.15
C LEU A 120 4.43 14.76 1.19
N ALA A 121 5.50 14.10 0.75
CA ALA A 121 6.54 13.58 1.63
C ALA A 121 7.41 14.72 2.18
N SER A 122 7.74 15.71 1.35
CA SER A 122 8.47 16.91 1.79
C SER A 122 7.71 17.68 2.87
N GLN A 123 6.39 17.87 2.68
CA GLN A 123 5.55 18.54 3.66
C GLN A 123 5.49 17.79 5.00
N ARG A 124 5.31 16.46 4.96
CA ARG A 124 5.30 15.64 6.17
C ARG A 124 6.65 15.65 6.90
N LEU A 125 7.75 15.58 6.14
CA LEU A 125 9.10 15.66 6.68
C LEU A 125 9.32 16.99 7.42
N GLU A 126 8.96 18.11 6.80
CA GLU A 126 9.06 19.44 7.42
C GLU A 126 8.24 19.53 8.72
N GLN A 127 7.01 19.00 8.71
CA GLN A 127 6.16 18.97 9.91
C GLN A 127 6.78 18.17 11.05
N ILE A 128 7.48 17.08 10.77
CA ILE A 128 8.17 16.28 11.80
C ILE A 128 9.41 17.01 12.33
N LEU A 129 10.16 17.70 11.47
CA LEU A 129 11.37 18.44 11.88
C LEU A 129 11.07 19.63 12.80
N ASN A 130 9.84 20.16 12.72
CA ASN A 130 9.38 21.28 13.52
C ASN A 130 8.67 20.86 14.83
N LYS A 131 8.66 19.57 15.16
CA LYS A 131 8.12 19.01 16.41
C LYS A 131 9.24 18.59 17.36
#